data_AF-A0A6G5AD56-F1
#
_entry.id   AF-A0A6G5AD56-F1
#
_cell.length_a   1.000
_cell.length_b   1.000
_cell.length_c   1.000
_cell.angle_alpha   90.00
_cell.angle_beta   90.00
_cell.angle_gamma   90.00
#
_symmetry.space_group_name_H-M   'P 1'
#
loop_
_entity.id
_entity.type
_entity.pdbx_description
1 polymer ?
#
loop_
_entity_poly.entity_id
_entity_poly.type
_entity_poly.pdbx_seq_one_letter_code
_entity_poly.pdbx_strand_id
1 'polypeptide(L)'
;IQISWLIDKLWDRVCLREHEMYVTTKGNRNAAVMKNRALWNYNRYDVVRGIWKGVMVPGLTFGNAVLCMRSEVQARLEIKQRGIGRLALGAHGNTPNQGVQGDMGWTSFEGREASSKIKFEKRLREMKEERWARKVFSYLYMKNVDTKWRKRTRKLTGKYLENSRWPNQKELSVKKKVKETETDMWRMGMIKKSALEIYRTFKQEIAKERIYDNTRGSSLLFEARTGVL
;
A
#
# COMPACT_ATOMS: atom_id res chain seq x y z
N ILE A 1 5.25 -13.06 33.88
CA ILE A 1 4.86 -11.69 33.41
C ILE A 1 6.09 -10.85 33.01
N GLN A 2 7.25 -10.97 33.68
CA GLN A 2 8.49 -10.24 33.35
C GLN A 2 9.11 -10.54 31.97
N ILE A 3 9.08 -11.79 31.50
CA ILE A 3 9.73 -12.18 30.22
C ILE A 3 9.00 -11.60 29.00
N SER A 4 7.67 -11.59 29.02
CA SER A 4 6.85 -10.96 27.96
C SER A 4 7.09 -9.46 27.85
N TRP A 5 7.31 -8.78 28.99
CA TRP A 5 7.59 -7.34 29.02
C TRP A 5 9.00 -7.00 28.53
N LEU A 6 10.00 -7.85 28.82
CA LEU A 6 11.37 -7.63 28.36
C LEU A 6 11.53 -7.88 26.86
N ILE A 7 10.92 -8.94 26.33
CA ILE A 7 10.96 -9.27 24.90
C ILE A 7 10.24 -8.17 24.10
N ASP A 8 9.04 -7.73 24.53
CA ASP A 8 8.34 -6.62 23.87
C ASP A 8 9.11 -5.29 24.00
N LYS A 9 9.87 -5.02 25.06
CA LYS A 9 10.61 -3.75 25.15
C LYS A 9 11.92 -3.72 24.37
N LEU A 10 12.68 -4.82 24.35
CA LEU A 10 13.99 -4.86 23.72
C LEU A 10 13.88 -5.13 22.21
N TRP A 11 13.04 -6.09 21.82
CA TRP A 11 12.86 -6.48 20.42
C TRP A 11 12.17 -5.38 19.60
N ASP A 12 11.16 -4.73 20.20
CA ASP A 12 10.37 -3.66 19.57
C ASP A 12 11.16 -2.34 19.50
N ARG A 13 12.17 -2.14 20.35
CA ARG A 13 12.98 -0.92 20.35
C ARG A 13 14.19 -0.98 19.44
N VAL A 14 14.92 -2.08 19.37
CA VAL A 14 16.18 -2.11 18.59
C VAL A 14 15.91 -2.71 17.21
N CYS A 15 15.44 -3.95 17.16
CA CYS A 15 15.27 -4.69 15.90
C CYS A 15 14.22 -4.04 14.98
N LEU A 16 13.06 -3.61 15.50
CA LEU A 16 12.07 -2.93 14.67
C LEU A 16 12.55 -1.56 14.17
N ARG A 17 13.29 -0.79 14.99
CA ARG A 17 13.83 0.51 14.54
C ARG A 17 14.89 0.33 13.46
N GLU A 18 15.78 -0.64 13.63
CA GLU A 18 16.75 -1.01 12.59
C GLU A 18 16.05 -1.47 11.30
N HIS A 19 15.00 -2.29 11.42
CA HIS A 19 14.20 -2.70 10.28
C HIS A 19 13.52 -1.50 9.59
N GLU A 20 12.94 -0.57 10.34
CA GLU A 20 12.32 0.65 9.80
C GLU A 20 13.34 1.54 9.09
N MET A 21 14.54 1.70 9.65
CA MET A 21 15.64 2.41 9.01
C MET A 21 16.08 1.69 7.73
N TYR A 22 16.26 0.37 7.79
CA TYR A 22 16.61 -0.45 6.62
C TYR A 22 15.57 -0.32 5.51
N VAL A 23 14.27 -0.43 5.81
CA VAL A 23 13.17 -0.28 4.85
C VAL A 23 13.16 1.12 4.25
N THR A 24 13.39 2.15 5.05
CA THR A 24 13.48 3.54 4.57
C THR A 24 14.65 3.74 3.62
N THR A 25 15.86 3.28 4.00
CA THR A 25 17.08 3.37 3.19
C THR A 25 16.94 2.56 1.90
N LYS A 26 16.37 1.35 1.99
CA LYS A 26 16.06 0.51 0.83
C LYS A 26 15.04 1.17 -0.08
N GLY A 27 14.00 1.79 0.47
CA GLY A 27 13.02 2.57 -0.28
C GLY A 27 13.66 3.74 -1.04
N ASN A 28 14.58 4.47 -0.40
CA ASN A 28 15.34 5.55 -1.04
C ASN A 28 16.23 5.03 -2.16
N ARG A 29 17.01 3.97 -1.90
CA ARG A 29 17.87 3.32 -2.90
C ARG A 29 17.04 2.83 -4.10
N ASN A 30 15.92 2.15 -3.85
CA ASN A 30 15.05 1.63 -4.90
C ASN A 30 14.48 2.77 -5.76
N ALA A 31 14.06 3.87 -5.15
CA ALA A 31 13.59 5.05 -5.88
C ALA A 31 14.68 5.69 -6.75
N ALA A 32 15.92 5.77 -6.25
CA ALA A 32 17.06 6.25 -7.02
C ALA A 32 17.40 5.33 -8.19
N VAL A 33 17.40 4.01 -7.96
CA VAL A 33 17.61 3.01 -9.01
C VAL A 33 16.53 3.11 -10.10
N MET A 34 15.26 3.35 -9.73
CA MET A 34 14.19 3.57 -10.72
C MET A 34 14.49 4.79 -11.59
N LYS A 35 14.89 5.92 -11.00
CA LYS A 35 15.22 7.13 -11.76
C LYS A 35 16.31 6.88 -12.80
N ASN A 36 17.35 6.13 -12.44
CA ASN A 36 18.48 5.89 -13.33
C ASN A 36 18.20 4.79 -14.37
N ARG A 37 17.39 3.77 -14.03
CA ARG A 37 17.04 2.67 -14.95
C ARG A 37 15.85 2.95 -15.86
N ALA A 38 15.02 3.94 -15.53
CA ALA A 38 13.90 4.39 -16.35
C ALA A 38 14.31 4.98 -17.72
N LEU A 39 15.59 5.34 -17.88
CA LEU A 39 16.13 6.04 -19.04
C LEU A 39 16.48 5.14 -20.24
N TRP A 40 16.37 3.81 -20.12
CA TRP A 40 16.74 2.88 -21.18
C TRP A 40 15.56 2.62 -22.13
N ASN A 41 15.81 2.67 -23.45
CA ASN A 41 14.93 2.78 -24.65
C ASN A 41 13.57 2.05 -24.74
N TYR A 42 13.12 1.31 -23.73
CA TYR A 42 11.77 0.72 -23.70
C TYR A 42 10.73 1.71 -23.16
N ASN A 43 9.44 1.35 -23.20
CA ASN A 43 8.38 2.16 -22.59
C ASN A 43 8.63 2.34 -21.08
N ARG A 44 9.07 3.54 -20.68
CA ARG A 44 9.35 3.94 -19.29
C ARG A 44 8.19 3.60 -18.36
N TYR A 45 6.97 3.89 -18.78
CA TYR A 45 5.77 3.64 -17.97
C TYR A 45 5.66 2.16 -17.62
N ASP A 46 5.83 1.27 -18.60
CA ASP A 46 5.73 -0.18 -18.39
C ASP A 46 6.90 -0.74 -17.57
N VAL A 47 8.13 -0.33 -17.88
CA VAL A 47 9.33 -0.80 -17.18
C VAL A 47 9.31 -0.39 -15.72
N VAL A 48 9.13 0.90 -15.44
CA VAL A 48 9.12 1.43 -14.07
C VAL A 48 7.99 0.79 -13.28
N ARG A 49 6.81 0.67 -13.90
CA ARG A 49 5.66 0.04 -13.25
C ARG A 49 5.92 -1.42 -12.93
N GLY A 50 6.45 -2.17 -13.89
CA GLY A 50 6.76 -3.58 -13.78
C GLY A 50 7.79 -3.88 -12.69
N ILE A 51 8.92 -3.18 -12.71
CA ILE A 51 10.00 -3.39 -11.72
C ILE A 51 9.55 -2.96 -10.32
N TRP A 52 8.86 -1.82 -10.19
CA TRP A 52 8.38 -1.37 -8.89
C TRP A 52 7.40 -2.37 -8.26
N LYS A 53 6.39 -2.80 -9.03
CA LYS A 53 5.37 -3.73 -8.56
C LYS A 53 5.90 -5.16 -8.36
N GLY A 54 6.78 -5.62 -9.26
CA GLY A 54 7.26 -6.99 -9.29
C GLY A 54 8.44 -7.27 -8.35
N VAL A 55 9.32 -6.29 -8.14
CA VAL A 55 10.57 -6.48 -7.39
C VAL A 55 10.60 -5.64 -6.12
N MET A 56 10.37 -4.33 -6.25
CA MET A 56 10.61 -3.40 -5.15
C MET A 56 9.55 -3.49 -4.05
N VAL A 57 8.26 -3.47 -4.41
CA VAL A 57 7.16 -3.54 -3.45
C VAL A 57 7.20 -4.85 -2.63
N PRO A 58 7.35 -6.05 -3.22
CA PRO A 58 7.51 -7.28 -2.43
C PRO A 58 8.69 -7.20 -1.45
N GLY A 59 9.82 -6.67 -1.89
CA GLY A 59 11.02 -6.52 -1.05
C GLY A 59 10.91 -5.47 0.06
N LEU A 60 9.96 -4.53 -0.02
CA LEU A 60 9.66 -3.51 0.99
C LEU A 60 8.51 -3.93 1.93
N THR A 61 7.61 -4.79 1.47
CA THR A 61 6.43 -5.26 2.21
C THR A 61 6.63 -6.64 2.83
N PHE A 62 7.85 -7.16 2.78
CA PHE A 62 8.20 -8.44 3.39
C PHE A 62 7.93 -8.39 4.90
N GLY A 63 7.20 -9.38 5.41
CA GLY A 63 6.83 -9.42 6.83
C GLY A 63 5.64 -8.54 7.24
N ASN A 64 4.98 -7.82 6.32
CA ASN A 64 3.82 -6.95 6.64
C ASN A 64 2.68 -7.65 7.41
N ALA A 65 2.52 -8.96 7.22
CA ALA A 65 1.55 -9.77 7.95
C ALA A 65 1.76 -9.72 9.47
N VAL A 66 3.02 -9.67 9.92
CA VAL A 66 3.39 -9.79 11.34
C VAL A 66 3.93 -8.46 11.88
N LEU A 67 4.79 -7.76 11.14
CA LEU A 67 5.45 -6.54 11.61
C LEU A 67 4.50 -5.34 11.60
N CYS A 68 4.62 -4.47 12.61
CA CYS A 68 3.86 -3.22 12.70
C CYS A 68 4.81 -2.03 12.64
N MET A 69 5.02 -1.51 11.43
CA MET A 69 5.80 -0.29 11.21
C MET A 69 5.03 0.94 11.71
N ARG A 70 5.78 1.98 12.08
CA ARG A 70 5.23 3.31 12.36
C ARG A 70 4.52 3.89 11.14
N SER A 71 3.46 4.65 11.40
CA SER A 71 2.70 5.37 10.37
C SER A 71 3.56 6.32 9.56
N GLU A 72 4.59 6.91 10.16
CA GLU A 72 5.55 7.80 9.49
C GLU A 72 6.36 7.08 8.41
N VAL A 73 6.86 5.87 8.69
CA VAL A 73 7.64 5.07 7.74
C VAL A 73 6.75 4.66 6.57
N GLN A 74 5.52 4.25 6.86
CA GLN A 74 4.53 3.94 5.85
C GLN A 74 4.18 5.16 4.98
N ALA A 75 4.01 6.34 5.58
CA ALA A 75 3.77 7.58 4.84
C ALA A 75 4.95 7.96 3.95
N ARG A 76 6.20 7.77 4.41
CA ARG A 76 7.40 7.96 3.58
C ARG A 76 7.42 7.02 2.39
N LEU A 77 7.08 5.74 2.57
CA LEU A 77 6.97 4.78 1.48
C LEU A 77 5.90 5.17 0.46
N GLU A 78 4.75 5.68 0.90
CA GLU A 78 3.71 6.23 0.02
C GLU A 78 4.20 7.40 -0.82
N ILE A 79 4.93 8.34 -0.21
CA ILE A 79 5.53 9.48 -0.92
C ILE A 79 6.48 8.98 -2.02
N LYS A 80 7.32 7.97 -1.72
CA LYS A 80 8.24 7.38 -2.71
C LYS A 80 7.50 6.67 -3.83
N GLN A 81 6.47 5.87 -3.52
CA GLN A 81 5.62 5.24 -4.53
C GLN A 81 5.01 6.29 -5.46
N ARG A 82 4.44 7.37 -4.94
CA ARG A 82 3.88 8.45 -5.77
C ARG A 82 4.93 9.16 -6.60
N GLY A 83 6.13 9.40 -6.05
CA GLY A 83 7.25 9.97 -6.80
C GLY A 83 7.67 9.11 -7.99
N ILE A 84 7.68 7.78 -7.82
CA ILE A 84 7.99 6.84 -8.90
C ILE A 84 6.83 6.75 -9.90
N GLY A 85 5.58 6.88 -9.44
CA GLY A 85 4.43 6.98 -10.33
C GLY A 85 4.50 8.20 -11.24
N ARG A 86 4.85 9.38 -10.69
CA ARG A 86 5.08 10.60 -11.50
C ARG A 86 6.20 10.42 -12.51
N LEU A 87 7.32 9.82 -12.08
CA LEU A 87 8.43 9.50 -12.98
C LEU A 87 7.98 8.59 -14.13
N ALA A 88 7.21 7.55 -13.84
CA ALA A 88 6.71 6.61 -14.85
C ALA A 88 5.80 7.31 -15.88
N LEU A 89 4.93 8.21 -15.40
CA LEU A 89 3.99 8.97 -16.22
C LEU A 89 4.61 10.20 -16.90
N GLY A 90 5.85 10.57 -16.57
CA GLY A 90 6.49 11.78 -17.08
C GLY A 90 5.91 13.08 -16.54
N ALA A 91 5.21 13.02 -15.42
CA ALA A 91 4.39 14.11 -14.93
C ALA A 91 5.17 15.07 -14.02
N HIS A 92 4.75 16.34 -14.01
CA HIS A 92 5.28 17.34 -13.11
C HIS A 92 5.11 16.98 -11.61
N GLY A 93 6.00 17.51 -10.76
CA GLY A 93 6.02 17.25 -9.32
C GLY A 93 4.72 17.61 -8.60
N ASN A 94 4.02 18.65 -9.08
CA ASN A 94 2.77 19.15 -8.48
C ASN A 94 1.52 18.37 -8.92
N THR A 95 1.65 17.36 -9.77
CA THR A 95 0.52 16.54 -10.22
C THR A 95 -0.27 15.97 -9.04
N PRO A 96 -1.62 16.06 -9.05
CA PRO A 96 -2.49 15.44 -8.06
C PRO A 96 -2.20 13.95 -7.84
N ASN A 97 -2.01 13.57 -6.57
CA ASN A 97 -1.75 12.18 -6.17
C ASN A 97 -2.80 11.18 -6.68
N GLN A 98 -4.06 11.60 -6.80
CA GLN A 98 -5.17 10.76 -7.23
C GLN A 98 -5.06 10.37 -8.72
N GLY A 99 -4.63 11.29 -9.59
CA GLY A 99 -4.38 10.98 -11.00
C GLY A 99 -3.26 9.94 -11.14
N VAL A 100 -2.15 10.17 -10.42
CA VAL A 100 -1.03 9.21 -10.38
C VAL A 100 -1.48 7.84 -9.87
N GLN A 101 -2.23 7.78 -8.77
CA GLN A 101 -2.71 6.51 -8.22
C GLN A 101 -3.66 5.79 -9.19
N GLY A 102 -4.58 6.54 -9.80
CA GLY A 102 -5.59 6.03 -10.73
C GLY A 102 -4.97 5.38 -11.96
N ASP A 103 -4.03 6.07 -12.61
CA ASP A 103 -3.41 5.60 -13.84
C ASP A 103 -2.30 4.57 -13.62
N MET A 104 -1.59 4.62 -12.48
CA MET A 104 -0.63 3.56 -12.14
C MET A 104 -1.34 2.24 -11.76
N GLY A 105 -2.57 2.31 -11.26
CA GLY A 105 -3.32 1.14 -10.81
C GLY A 105 -2.63 0.44 -9.63
N TRP A 106 -2.05 1.22 -8.71
CA TRP A 106 -1.32 0.70 -7.55
C TRP A 106 -2.16 0.80 -6.27
N THR A 107 -2.22 -0.31 -5.53
CA THR A 107 -2.68 -0.36 -4.14
C THR A 107 -1.76 0.49 -3.24
N SER A 108 -2.31 1.12 -2.22
CA SER A 108 -1.49 1.74 -1.17
C SER A 108 -0.76 0.67 -0.34
N PHE A 109 0.38 1.03 0.25
CA PHE A 109 1.04 0.28 1.30
C PHE A 109 0.12 -0.01 2.48
N GLU A 110 -0.82 0.86 2.82
CA GLU A 110 -1.83 0.58 3.84
C GLU A 110 -2.80 -0.52 3.39
N GLY A 111 -3.31 -0.47 2.17
CA GLY A 111 -4.13 -1.54 1.60
C GLY A 111 -3.39 -2.87 1.55
N ARG A 112 -2.09 -2.85 1.21
CA ARG A 112 -1.24 -4.06 1.23
C ARG A 112 -1.02 -4.61 2.64
N GLU A 113 -0.76 -3.75 3.60
CA GLU A 113 -0.65 -4.12 5.02
C GLU A 113 -1.96 -4.74 5.51
N ALA A 114 -3.10 -4.08 5.26
CA ALA A 114 -4.42 -4.57 5.61
C ALA A 114 -4.69 -5.96 5.02
N SER A 115 -4.49 -6.12 3.71
CA SER A 115 -4.68 -7.42 3.06
C SER A 115 -3.77 -8.49 3.63
N SER A 116 -2.57 -8.16 4.07
CA SER A 116 -1.61 -9.14 4.60
C SER A 116 -1.98 -9.54 6.03
N LYS A 117 -2.27 -8.57 6.90
CA LYS A 117 -2.63 -8.81 8.31
C LYS A 117 -3.95 -9.53 8.46
N ILE A 118 -5.00 -9.09 7.76
CA ILE A 118 -6.33 -9.70 7.83
C ILE A 118 -6.29 -11.15 7.34
N LYS A 119 -5.57 -11.43 6.24
CA LYS A 119 -5.40 -12.81 5.75
C LYS A 119 -4.61 -13.68 6.71
N PHE A 120 -3.57 -13.11 7.31
CA PHE A 120 -2.77 -13.82 8.31
C PHE A 120 -3.59 -14.14 9.55
N GLU A 121 -4.41 -13.20 10.03
CA GLU A 121 -5.34 -13.42 11.12
C GLU A 121 -6.35 -14.51 10.79
N LYS A 122 -6.97 -14.48 9.59
CA LYS A 122 -7.87 -15.55 9.13
C LYS A 122 -7.18 -16.91 9.15
N ARG A 123 -5.95 -16.99 8.63
CA ARG A 123 -5.12 -18.21 8.66
C ARG A 123 -4.84 -18.69 10.08
N LEU A 124 -4.59 -17.79 11.03
CA LEU A 124 -4.39 -18.15 12.45
C LEU A 124 -5.66 -18.66 13.12
N ARG A 125 -6.85 -18.28 12.62
CA ARG A 125 -8.14 -18.79 13.10
C ARG A 125 -8.41 -20.21 12.62
N GLU A 126 -8.05 -20.51 11.38
CA GLU A 126 -8.26 -21.81 10.72
C GLU A 126 -7.17 -22.84 11.07
N MET A 127 -6.09 -22.42 11.72
CA MET A 127 -4.95 -23.27 12.03
C MET A 127 -5.24 -24.25 13.18
N LYS A 128 -4.76 -25.49 13.07
CA LYS A 128 -4.83 -26.50 14.14
C LYS A 128 -4.14 -26.03 15.43
N GLU A 129 -4.69 -26.42 16.58
CA GLU A 129 -4.23 -26.00 17.92
C GLU A 129 -2.85 -26.53 18.32
N GLU A 130 -2.37 -27.58 17.66
CA GLU A 130 -1.02 -28.13 17.89
C GLU A 130 0.09 -27.10 17.62
N ARG A 131 -0.14 -26.19 16.67
CA ARG A 131 0.88 -25.23 16.23
C ARG A 131 1.05 -24.07 17.21
N TRP A 132 2.29 -23.75 17.54
CA TRP A 132 2.66 -22.64 18.44
C TRP A 132 2.00 -21.31 18.08
N ALA A 133 1.96 -20.95 16.80
CA ALA A 133 1.33 -19.71 16.36
C ALA A 133 -0.16 -19.63 16.74
N ARG A 134 -0.89 -20.75 16.64
CA ARG A 134 -2.29 -20.87 17.05
C ARG A 134 -2.43 -20.82 18.57
N LYS A 135 -1.55 -21.51 19.31
CA LYS A 135 -1.56 -21.49 20.78
C LYS A 135 -1.33 -20.08 21.32
N VAL A 136 -0.32 -19.38 20.81
CA VAL A 136 -0.02 -17.99 21.17
C VAL A 136 -1.19 -17.08 20.81
N PHE A 137 -1.75 -17.22 19.60
CA PHE A 137 -2.92 -16.45 19.18
C PHE A 137 -4.12 -16.67 20.12
N SER A 138 -4.44 -17.93 20.42
CA SER A 138 -5.57 -18.28 21.31
C SER A 138 -5.34 -17.73 22.72
N TYR A 139 -4.13 -17.85 23.25
CA TYR A 139 -3.75 -17.29 24.54
C TYR A 139 -3.93 -15.77 24.59
N LEU A 140 -3.51 -15.03 23.56
CA LEU A 140 -3.68 -13.57 23.48
C LEU A 140 -5.17 -13.17 23.50
N TYR A 141 -6.03 -13.93 22.83
CA TYR A 141 -7.47 -13.70 22.81
C TYR A 141 -8.12 -14.02 24.16
N MET A 142 -7.81 -15.19 24.74
CA MET A 142 -8.35 -15.61 26.04
C MET A 142 -7.95 -14.68 27.19
N LYS A 143 -6.71 -14.17 27.18
CA LYS A 143 -6.21 -13.21 28.19
C LYS A 143 -6.52 -11.75 27.86
N ASN A 144 -7.26 -11.49 26.78
CA ASN A 144 -7.60 -10.16 26.30
C ASN A 144 -6.40 -9.20 26.21
N VAL A 145 -5.24 -9.69 25.78
CA VAL A 145 -4.03 -8.88 25.65
C VAL A 145 -4.07 -8.12 24.33
N ASP A 146 -4.07 -6.79 24.42
CA ASP A 146 -4.13 -5.89 23.28
C ASP A 146 -2.72 -5.45 22.85
N THR A 147 -2.07 -6.29 22.06
CA THR A 147 -0.76 -5.98 21.44
C THR A 147 -0.88 -4.89 20.38
N LYS A 148 0.24 -4.23 20.04
CA LYS A 148 0.29 -3.26 18.93
C LYS A 148 -0.24 -3.87 17.63
N TRP A 149 0.11 -5.12 17.37
CA TRP A 149 -0.38 -5.86 16.20
C TRP A 149 -1.90 -6.06 16.22
N ARG A 150 -2.48 -6.43 17.36
CA ARG A 150 -3.93 -6.62 17.49
C ARG A 150 -4.69 -5.31 17.34
N LYS A 151 -4.23 -4.24 18.00
CA LYS A 151 -4.80 -2.89 17.85
C LYS A 151 -4.76 -2.41 16.40
N ARG A 152 -3.63 -2.60 15.71
CA ARG A 152 -3.48 -2.23 14.30
C ARG A 152 -4.37 -3.06 13.40
N THR A 153 -4.42 -4.38 13.61
CA THR A 153 -5.25 -5.28 12.80
C THR A 153 -6.74 -4.96 12.97
N ARG A 154 -7.22 -4.72 14.21
CA ARG A 154 -8.59 -4.27 14.46
C ARG A 154 -8.92 -2.96 13.75
N LYS A 155 -8.02 -1.97 13.81
CA LYS A 155 -8.19 -0.70 13.08
C LYS A 155 -8.30 -0.90 11.56
N LEU A 156 -7.48 -1.78 10.99
CA LEU A 156 -7.52 -2.09 9.55
C LEU A 156 -8.78 -2.87 9.19
N THR A 157 -9.19 -3.84 10.00
CA THR A 157 -10.44 -4.58 9.85
C THR A 157 -11.64 -3.64 9.86
N GLY A 158 -11.73 -2.71 10.82
CA GLY A 158 -12.80 -1.72 10.85
C GLY A 158 -12.82 -0.82 9.61
N LYS A 159 -11.65 -0.33 9.19
CA LYS A 159 -11.53 0.52 8.00
C LYS A 159 -11.91 -0.19 6.69
N TYR A 160 -11.50 -1.45 6.51
CA TYR A 160 -11.56 -2.16 5.22
C TYR A 160 -12.67 -3.22 5.11
N LEU A 161 -13.16 -3.77 6.22
CA LEU A 161 -14.15 -4.85 6.24
C LEU A 161 -15.50 -4.43 6.82
N GLU A 162 -15.53 -3.58 7.85
CA GLU A 162 -16.79 -3.17 8.51
C GLU A 162 -17.46 -1.99 7.78
N ASN A 163 -16.67 -1.14 7.10
CA ASN A 163 -17.19 -0.04 6.29
C ASN A 163 -17.75 -0.49 4.92
N SER A 164 -17.86 -1.81 4.66
CA SER A 164 -18.49 -2.30 3.42
C SER A 164 -20.01 -2.13 3.53
N ARG A 165 -20.57 -1.19 2.75
CA ARG A 165 -22.01 -0.83 2.71
C ARG A 165 -22.98 -1.99 2.39
N TRP A 166 -22.48 -3.20 2.15
CA TRP A 166 -23.28 -4.34 1.68
C TRP A 166 -23.23 -5.51 2.68
N PRO A 167 -24.33 -5.83 3.39
CA PRO A 167 -24.36 -6.83 4.46
C PRO A 167 -24.16 -8.28 4.01
N ASN A 168 -24.33 -8.60 2.72
CA ASN A 168 -24.52 -9.97 2.23
C ASN A 168 -23.36 -10.57 1.44
N GLN A 169 -22.12 -10.10 1.60
CA GLN A 169 -20.96 -10.72 0.95
C GLN A 169 -20.08 -11.47 1.95
N LYS A 170 -20.57 -12.64 2.36
CA LYS A 170 -19.85 -13.60 3.22
C LYS A 170 -18.61 -14.23 2.57
N GLU A 171 -18.34 -13.98 1.28
CA GLU A 171 -17.23 -14.64 0.56
C GLU A 171 -16.38 -13.73 -0.33
N LEU A 172 -16.51 -12.41 -0.26
CA LEU A 172 -15.56 -11.59 -1.01
C LEU A 172 -14.16 -11.68 -0.40
N SER A 173 -13.19 -12.03 -1.25
CA SER A 173 -11.79 -12.04 -0.87
C SER A 173 -11.39 -10.70 -0.25
N VAL A 174 -10.61 -10.74 0.84
CA VAL A 174 -10.08 -9.54 1.53
C VAL A 174 -9.47 -8.53 0.53
N LYS A 175 -8.85 -9.03 -0.55
CA LYS A 175 -8.29 -8.20 -1.62
C LYS A 175 -9.33 -7.35 -2.34
N LYS A 176 -10.52 -7.90 -2.60
CA LYS A 176 -11.59 -7.18 -3.30
C LYS A 176 -12.18 -6.06 -2.42
N LYS A 177 -12.43 -6.35 -1.14
CA LYS A 177 -12.90 -5.33 -0.16
C LYS A 177 -11.88 -4.20 0.02
N VAL A 178 -10.59 -4.54 0.09
CA VAL A 178 -9.52 -3.53 0.11
C VAL A 178 -9.52 -2.69 -1.17
N LYS A 179 -9.69 -3.32 -2.35
CA LYS A 179 -9.76 -2.58 -3.62
C LYS A 179 -10.97 -1.63 -3.67
N GLU A 180 -12.13 -2.07 -3.23
CA GLU A 180 -13.38 -1.28 -3.23
C GLU A 180 -13.24 -0.04 -2.34
N THR A 181 -12.86 -0.25 -1.08
CA THR A 181 -12.63 0.87 -0.14
C THR A 181 -11.53 1.82 -0.59
N GLU A 182 -10.44 1.33 -1.19
CA GLU A 182 -9.44 2.19 -1.82
C GLU A 182 -10.00 2.98 -3.00
N THR A 183 -10.87 2.38 -3.81
CA THR A 183 -11.53 3.04 -4.94
C THR A 183 -12.47 4.15 -4.44
N ASP A 184 -13.21 3.91 -3.37
CA ASP A 184 -14.09 4.91 -2.77
C ASP A 184 -13.30 6.09 -2.18
N MET A 185 -12.23 5.80 -1.42
CA MET A 185 -11.33 6.82 -0.90
C MET A 185 -10.68 7.65 -2.02
N TRP A 186 -10.29 7.00 -3.11
CA TRP A 186 -9.73 7.65 -4.29
C TRP A 186 -10.77 8.54 -4.98
N ARG A 187 -12.00 8.07 -5.21
CA ARG A 187 -13.11 8.87 -5.76
C ARG A 187 -13.43 10.09 -4.91
N MET A 188 -13.56 9.92 -3.59
CA MET A 188 -13.74 11.05 -2.68
C MET A 188 -12.57 12.04 -2.76
N GLY A 189 -11.34 11.54 -2.88
CA GLY A 189 -10.15 12.37 -3.05
C GLY A 189 -10.11 13.12 -4.39
N MET A 190 -10.68 12.55 -5.45
CA MET A 190 -10.82 13.22 -6.75
C MET A 190 -11.86 14.33 -6.71
N ILE A 191 -13.03 14.07 -6.12
CA ILE A 191 -14.13 15.05 -6.02
C ILE A 191 -13.68 16.34 -5.31
N LYS A 192 -12.82 16.21 -4.29
CA LYS A 192 -12.28 17.36 -3.55
C LYS A 192 -11.36 18.27 -4.36
N LYS A 193 -10.95 17.88 -5.57
CA LYS A 193 -9.96 18.60 -6.39
C LYS A 193 -10.58 19.05 -7.70
N SER A 194 -10.74 20.36 -7.87
CA SER A 194 -11.25 20.96 -9.12
C SER A 194 -10.42 20.59 -10.34
N ALA A 195 -9.08 20.57 -10.22
CA ALA A 195 -8.17 20.18 -11.30
C ALA A 195 -8.46 18.78 -11.90
N LEU A 196 -9.08 17.87 -11.14
CA LEU A 196 -9.40 16.52 -11.60
C LEU A 196 -10.80 16.38 -12.19
N GLU A 197 -11.47 17.48 -12.51
CA GLU A 197 -12.83 17.46 -13.06
C GLU A 197 -12.93 16.71 -14.40
N ILE A 198 -12.00 16.95 -15.31
CA ILE A 198 -11.95 16.22 -16.59
C ILE A 198 -11.51 14.76 -16.33
N TYR A 199 -10.57 14.54 -15.41
CA TYR A 199 -10.10 13.20 -15.09
C TYR A 199 -11.23 12.29 -14.58
N ARG A 200 -12.08 12.79 -13.66
CA ARG A 200 -13.14 12.01 -13.00
C ARG A 200 -14.29 11.62 -13.93
N THR A 201 -14.52 12.35 -15.03
CA THR A 201 -15.58 12.00 -15.98
C THR A 201 -15.21 10.73 -16.75
N PHE A 202 -13.95 10.62 -17.16
CA PHE A 202 -13.46 9.49 -17.96
C PHE A 202 -12.91 8.33 -17.11
N LYS A 203 -12.24 8.61 -15.98
CA LYS A 203 -11.58 7.58 -15.18
C LYS A 203 -12.50 7.08 -14.05
N GLN A 204 -13.01 5.86 -14.20
CA GLN A 204 -13.95 5.26 -13.23
C GLN A 204 -13.31 4.25 -12.25
N GLU A 205 -12.13 3.72 -12.58
CA GLU A 205 -11.44 2.72 -11.76
C GLU A 205 -9.93 2.96 -11.64
N ILE A 206 -9.36 2.48 -10.52
CA ILE A 206 -7.91 2.44 -10.31
C ILE A 206 -7.33 1.26 -11.11
N ALA A 207 -6.85 1.56 -12.32
CA ALA A 207 -6.35 0.55 -13.26
C ALA A 207 -5.25 1.13 -14.15
N LYS A 208 -4.35 0.24 -14.59
CA LYS A 208 -3.28 0.57 -15.53
C LYS A 208 -3.90 1.10 -16.83
N GLU A 209 -3.49 2.29 -17.23
CA GLU A 209 -3.81 2.81 -18.55
C GLU A 209 -2.86 2.26 -19.62
N ARG A 210 -3.35 2.09 -20.85
CA ARG A 210 -2.55 1.58 -21.98
C ARG A 210 -2.12 2.67 -22.97
N ILE A 211 -2.59 3.90 -22.76
CA ILE A 211 -2.37 5.02 -23.68
C ILE A 211 -1.02 5.72 -23.49
N TYR A 212 -0.26 5.35 -22.44
CA TYR A 212 1.00 6.00 -22.11
C TYR A 212 2.18 5.28 -22.76
N ASP A 213 2.91 6.02 -23.58
CA ASP A 213 4.20 5.66 -24.12
C ASP A 213 5.32 6.54 -23.53
N ASN A 214 6.53 6.46 -24.09
CA ASN A 214 7.67 7.25 -23.61
C ASN A 214 7.83 8.61 -24.32
N THR A 215 6.81 9.08 -25.05
CA THR A 215 6.88 10.35 -25.78
C THR A 215 6.58 11.54 -24.88
N ARG A 216 6.91 12.75 -25.36
CA ARG A 216 6.45 13.99 -24.72
C ARG A 216 4.92 14.12 -24.79
N GLY A 217 4.31 13.60 -25.86
CA GLY A 217 2.86 13.61 -26.06
C GLY A 217 2.12 12.86 -24.96
N SER A 218 2.60 11.69 -24.53
CA SER A 218 1.98 10.93 -23.43
C SER A 218 2.06 11.66 -22.08
N SER A 219 3.17 12.36 -21.84
CA SER A 219 3.36 13.15 -20.62
C SER A 219 2.39 14.34 -20.60
N LEU A 220 2.30 15.09 -21.71
CA LEU A 220 1.34 16.19 -21.87
C LEU A 220 -0.10 15.69 -21.80
N LEU A 221 -0.40 14.53 -22.38
CA LEU A 221 -1.74 13.92 -22.30
C LEU A 221 -2.12 13.61 -20.85
N PHE A 222 -1.20 13.06 -20.06
CA PHE A 222 -1.45 12.84 -18.63
C PHE A 222 -1.68 14.14 -17.87
N GLU A 223 -0.88 15.17 -18.14
CA GLU A 223 -1.02 16.49 -17.49
C GLU A 223 -2.33 17.18 -17.87
N ALA A 224 -2.71 17.15 -19.15
CA ALA A 224 -4.00 17.65 -19.63
C ALA A 224 -5.17 16.90 -18.99
N ARG A 225 -5.11 15.57 -18.92
CA ARG A 225 -6.14 14.75 -18.27
C ARG A 225 -6.28 15.09 -16.78
N THR A 226 -5.18 15.39 -16.11
CA THR A 226 -5.15 15.69 -14.66
C THR A 226 -5.25 17.18 -14.32
N GLY A 227 -5.48 18.04 -15.33
CA GLY A 227 -5.71 19.47 -15.18
C GLY A 227 -4.51 20.25 -14.66
N VAL A 228 -3.30 19.86 -15.08
CA VAL A 228 -2.02 20.49 -14.68
C VAL A 228 -1.13 20.90 -15.84
N LEU A 229 -1.69 20.95 -17.05
CA LEU A 229 -1.03 21.46 -18.25
C LEU A 229 -0.91 23.00 -18.21
#